data_AF-A0A5C8F3G2-F1
#
_entry.id   AF-A0A5C8F3G2-F1
#
_cell.length_a   1.000
_cell.length_b   1.000
_cell.length_c   1.000
_cell.angle_alpha   90.00
_cell.angle_beta   90.00
_cell.angle_gamma   90.00
#
_symmetry.space_group_name_H-M   'P 1'
#
loop_
_entity.id
_entity.type
_entity.pdbx_description
1 polymer ?
#
loop_
_entity_poly.entity_id
_entity_poly.type
_entity_poly.pdbx_seq_one_letter_code
_entity_poly.pdbx_strand_id
1 'polypeptide(L)' 'MREIFLQLESENVEKRLEALDELAKQVSVADKKAVIKVLKEHILDWDEEVRAKVAHLLKIYMEK' A
#
# COMPACT_ATOMS: atom_id res chain seq x y z
N MET A 1 -10.73 2.01 4.34
CA MET A 1 -9.98 2.46 3.13
C MET A 1 -9.35 3.84 3.29
N ARG A 2 -10.13 4.93 3.46
CA ARG A 2 -9.57 6.30 3.60
C ARG A 2 -8.51 6.41 4.70
N GLU A 3 -8.78 5.81 5.86
CA GLU A 3 -7.86 5.81 7.00
C GLU A 3 -6.54 5.10 6.71
N ILE A 4 -6.60 3.97 5.99
CA ILE A 4 -5.41 3.21 5.58
C ILE A 4 -4.55 4.04 4.61
N PHE A 5 -5.17 4.74 3.66
CA PHE A 5 -4.44 5.64 2.77
C PHE A 5 -3.79 6.81 3.51
N LEU A 6 -4.45 7.36 4.53
CA LEU A 6 -3.84 8.41 5.36
C LEU A 6 -2.63 7.90 6.16
N GLN A 7 -2.65 6.64 6.60
CA GLN A 7 -1.51 6.05 7.30
C GLN A 7 -0.30 5.82 6.37
N LEU A 8 -0.51 5.58 5.07
CA LEU A 8 0.57 5.50 4.08
C LEU A 8 1.31 6.83 3.89
N GLU A 9 0.68 7.96 4.20
CA GLU A 9 1.31 9.29 4.17
C GLU A 9 2.04 9.63 5.48
N SER A 10 2.08 8.71 6.45
CA SER A 10 2.70 8.98 7.74
C SER A 10 4.23 9.06 7.61
N GLU A 11 4.83 10.04 8.30
CA GLU A 11 6.29 10.08 8.48
C GLU A 11 6.83 8.86 9.24
N ASN A 12 6.00 8.18 10.04
CA ASN A 12 6.39 6.96 10.75
C ASN A 12 6.33 5.74 9.82
N VAL A 13 7.48 5.09 9.61
CA VAL A 13 7.63 3.87 8.80
C VAL A 13 6.70 2.76 9.24
N GLU A 14 6.60 2.50 10.55
CA GLU A 14 5.78 1.41 11.10
C GLU A 14 4.31 1.58 10.71
N LYS A 15 3.79 2.81 10.76
CA LYS A 15 2.41 3.11 10.33
C LYS A 15 2.20 2.85 8.85
N ARG A 16 3.18 3.16 8.00
CA ARG A 16 3.10 2.85 6.56
C ARG A 16 3.11 1.35 6.33
N LEU A 17 3.97 0.61 7.03
CA LEU A 17 4.02 -0.86 6.94
C LEU A 17 2.71 -1.51 7.40
N GLU A 18 2.15 -1.07 8.53
CA GLU A 18 0.85 -1.54 9.04
C GLU A 18 -0.28 -1.27 8.04
N ALA A 19 -0.28 -0.09 7.41
CA ALA A 19 -1.25 0.26 6.38
C ALA A 19 -1.16 -0.65 5.15
N LEU A 20 0.06 -1.00 4.72
CA LEU A 20 0.27 -1.96 3.63
C LEU A 20 -0.20 -3.37 4.02
N ASP A 21 0.07 -3.81 5.24
CA ASP A 21 -0.41 -5.11 5.73
C ASP A 21 -1.94 -5.15 5.82
N GLU A 22 -2.59 -4.04 6.16
CA GLU A 22 -4.05 -3.95 6.16
C GLU A 22 -4.63 -3.93 4.74
N LEU A 23 -3.95 -3.29 3.77
CA LEU A 23 -4.32 -3.37 2.35
C LEU A 23 -4.20 -4.79 1.80
N ALA A 24 -3.21 -5.57 2.25
CA ALA A 24 -3.01 -6.95 1.83
C ALA A 24 -4.23 -7.84 2.18
N LYS A 25 -4.91 -7.55 3.29
CA LYS A 25 -6.09 -8.30 3.76
C LYS A 25 -7.35 -7.97 2.95
N GLN A 26 -7.39 -6.83 2.25
CA GLN A 26 -8.59 -6.31 1.59
C GLN A 26 -8.59 -6.51 0.06
N VAL A 27 -7.63 -7.24 -0.49
CA VAL A 27 -7.41 -7.43 -1.94
C VAL A 27 -8.67 -7.87 -2.71
N SER A 28 -9.54 -8.69 -2.10
CA SER A 28 -10.75 -9.22 -2.77
C SER A 28 -11.91 -8.24 -2.82
N VAL A 29 -11.93 -7.23 -1.96
CA VAL A 29 -13.08 -6.33 -1.75
C VAL A 29 -12.77 -4.87 -2.04
N ALA A 30 -11.49 -4.48 -2.04
CA ALA A 30 -11.07 -3.11 -2.27
C ALA A 30 -11.23 -2.69 -3.74
N ASP A 31 -11.47 -1.40 -3.96
CA ASP A 31 -11.39 -0.80 -5.30
C ASP A 31 -9.94 -0.84 -5.80
N LYS A 32 -9.66 -1.81 -6.66
CA LYS A 32 -8.32 -2.05 -7.22
C LYS A 32 -7.74 -0.82 -7.90
N LYS A 33 -8.55 -0.04 -8.63
CA LYS A 33 -8.04 1.14 -9.35
C LYS A 33 -7.57 2.21 -8.36
N ALA A 34 -8.35 2.44 -7.31
CA ALA A 34 -7.99 3.39 -6.25
C ALA A 34 -6.73 2.93 -5.50
N VAL A 35 -6.65 1.65 -5.12
CA VAL A 35 -5.49 1.10 -4.40
C VAL A 35 -4.22 1.17 -5.26
N ILE A 36 -4.27 0.77 -6.53
CA ILE A 36 -3.11 0.84 -7.42
C ILE A 36 -2.62 2.29 -7.59
N LYS A 37 -3.53 3.26 -7.68
CA LYS A 37 -3.14 4.67 -7.79
C LYS A 37 -2.33 5.12 -6.58
N VAL A 38 -2.82 4.83 -5.37
CA VAL A 38 -2.13 5.19 -4.12
C VAL A 38 -0.80 4.46 -4.01
N LEU A 39 -0.78 3.14 -4.22
CA LEU A 39 0.47 2.35 -4.13
C LEU A 39 1.56 2.86 -5.08
N LYS A 40 1.21 3.36 -6.27
CA LYS A 40 2.19 3.94 -7.21
C LYS A 40 2.89 5.18 -6.66
N GLU A 41 2.22 5.97 -5.84
CA GLU A 41 2.79 7.17 -5.22
C GLU A 41 3.89 6.82 -4.19
N HIS A 42 3.88 5.57 -3.67
CA HIS A 42 4.84 5.08 -2.67
C HIS A 42 5.91 4.11 -3.22
N ILE A 43 6.04 3.93 -4.55
CA ILE A 43 7.09 3.07 -5.13
C ILE A 43 8.50 3.56 -4.76
N LEU A 44 8.65 4.87 -4.58
CA LEU A 44 9.91 5.54 -4.22
C LEU A 44 9.93 5.95 -2.75
N ASP A 45 9.22 5.23 -1.88
CA ASP A 45 9.34 5.44 -0.43
C ASP A 45 10.80 5.40 0.00
N TRP A 46 11.18 6.17 1.02
CA TRP A 46 12.56 6.24 1.49
C TRP A 46 12.98 4.97 2.24
N ASP A 47 12.02 4.28 2.86
CA ASP A 47 12.26 3.01 3.53
C ASP A 47 12.23 1.82 2.56
N GLU A 48 13.22 0.94 2.68
CA GLU A 48 13.37 -0.21 1.78
C GLU A 48 12.25 -1.24 1.94
N GLU A 49 11.83 -1.51 3.17
CA GLU A 49 10.80 -2.51 3.45
C GLU A 49 9.44 -2.03 2.93
N VAL A 50 9.14 -0.74 3.10
CA VAL A 50 7.94 -0.12 2.52
C VAL A 50 7.94 -0.28 1.00
N ARG A 51 9.06 0.04 0.30
CA ARG A 51 9.15 -0.16 -1.16
C ARG A 51 8.92 -1.61 -1.56
N ALA A 52 9.51 -2.56 -0.85
CA ALA A 52 9.37 -3.98 -1.14
C ALA A 52 7.90 -4.44 -1.00
N LYS A 53 7.21 -4.03 0.08
CA LYS A 53 5.80 -4.35 0.31
C LYS A 53 4.88 -3.67 -0.71
N VAL A 54 5.14 -2.41 -1.07
CA VAL A 54 4.40 -1.70 -2.12
C VAL A 54 4.51 -2.44 -3.45
N ALA A 55 5.72 -2.83 -3.86
CA ALA A 55 5.95 -3.57 -5.09
C ALA A 55 5.22 -4.92 -5.09
N HIS A 56 5.25 -5.64 -3.96
CA HIS A 56 4.54 -6.90 -3.80
C HIS A 56 3.01 -6.73 -3.92
N LEU A 57 2.43 -5.72 -3.28
CA LEU A 57 1.00 -5.45 -3.36
C LEU A 57 0.59 -5.00 -4.75
N LEU A 58 1.37 -4.15 -5.42
CA LEU A 58 1.11 -3.76 -6.81
C LEU A 58 1.02 -4.99 -7.72
N LYS A 59 1.93 -5.95 -7.57
CA LYS A 59 1.86 -7.23 -8.28
C LYS A 59 0.54 -7.94 -8.02
N ILE A 60 0.15 -8.11 -6.76
CA ILE A 60 -1.10 -8.78 -6.38
C ILE A 60 -2.33 -8.10 -6.99
N TYR A 61 -2.42 -6.77 -6.88
CA TYR A 61 -3.56 -5.99 -7.36
C TYR A 61 -3.63 -5.87 -8.89
N MET A 62 -2.52 -6.09 -9.60
CA MET A 62 -2.49 -6.09 -11.07
C MET A 62 -2.73 -7.47 -11.68
N GLU A 63 -2.41 -8.55 -10.96
CA GLU A 63 -2.63 -9.93 -11.42
C GLU A 63 -4.04 -10.46 -11.12
N LYS A 64 -4.67 -9.97 -10.05
CA LYS A 64 -6.03 -10.37 -9.66
C LYS A 64 -7.09 -9.44 -10.21
#